data_AF-A0A437BYP1-F1
#
_entry.id   AF-A0A437BYP1-F1
#
_cell.length_a   1.000
_cell.length_b   1.000
_cell.length_c   1.000
_cell.angle_alpha   90.00
_cell.angle_beta   90.00
_cell.angle_gamma   90.00
#
_symmetry.space_group_name_H-M   'P 1'
#
loop_
_entity.id
_entity.type
_entity.pdbx_description
1 polymer ?
#
loop_
_entity_poly.entity_id
_entity_poly.type
_entity_poly.pdbx_seq_one_letter_code
_entity_poly.pdbx_strand_id
1 'polypeptide(L)'
;MAAPNTLRITLLGKTGVGKSSLGNTILGNDAFTVKQFFKSEPSVCKVRSGFVYERNLTVVDTPGFFCPESSDEELKQEILGSTTECAPGPHAFLLVFKIEKFTEQEEEVITR
;
A
#
# COMPACT_ATOMS: atom_id res chain seq x y z
N MET A 1 -4.37 -7.88 -18.31
CA MET A 1 -3.49 -9.03 -18.00
C MET A 1 -2.12 -8.49 -17.67
N ALA A 2 -1.54 -8.85 -16.51
CA ALA A 2 -0.19 -8.43 -16.15
C ALA A 2 0.83 -9.00 -17.16
N ALA A 3 1.85 -8.22 -17.52
CA ALA A 3 2.91 -8.72 -18.38
C ALA A 3 3.65 -9.89 -17.70
N PRO A 4 4.16 -10.88 -18.46
CA PRO A 4 4.97 -11.95 -17.89
C PRO A 4 6.13 -11.36 -17.07
N ASN A 5 6.42 -11.97 -15.92
CA ASN A 5 7.46 -11.56 -14.96
C ASN A 5 7.27 -10.16 -14.32
N THR A 6 6.05 -9.65 -14.23
CA THR A 6 5.76 -8.41 -13.49
C THR A 6 5.92 -8.62 -11.98
N LEU A 7 6.78 -7.83 -11.33
CA LEU A 7 6.88 -7.77 -9.88
C LEU A 7 5.71 -6.96 -9.32
N ARG A 8 5.02 -7.50 -8.30
CA ARG A 8 3.80 -6.93 -7.73
C ARG A 8 4.00 -6.66 -6.24
N ILE A 9 3.81 -5.42 -5.83
CA ILE A 9 4.11 -4.93 -4.48
C ILE A 9 2.85 -4.26 -3.92
N THR A 10 2.46 -4.62 -2.70
CA THR A 10 1.36 -3.97 -1.97
C THR A 10 1.93 -3.13 -0.83
N LEU A 11 1.51 -1.86 -0.76
CA LEU A 11 1.93 -0.92 0.28
C LEU A 11 0.91 -0.89 1.41
N LEU A 12 1.34 -1.19 2.62
CA LEU A 12 0.52 -1.26 3.84
C LEU A 12 1.00 -0.22 4.86
N GLY A 13 0.12 0.28 5.73
CA GLY A 13 0.48 1.35 6.68
C GLY A 13 -0.65 2.32 6.98
N LYS A 14 -0.51 3.16 8.01
CA LYS A 14 -1.55 4.10 8.45
C LYS A 14 -1.88 5.14 7.38
N THR A 15 -3.03 5.80 7.48
CA THR A 15 -3.33 6.96 6.63
C THR A 15 -2.30 8.06 6.87
N GLY A 16 -1.70 8.55 5.78
CA GLY A 16 -0.73 9.66 5.79
C GLY A 16 0.71 9.33 6.20
N VAL A 17 1.07 8.05 6.34
CA VAL A 17 2.49 7.64 6.51
C VAL A 17 3.32 7.79 5.23
N GLY A 18 2.67 8.11 4.11
CA GLY A 18 3.35 8.39 2.83
C GLY A 18 3.31 7.25 1.80
N LYS A 19 2.40 6.27 1.94
CA LYS A 19 2.27 5.13 0.99
C LYS A 19 2.19 5.56 -0.48
N SER A 20 1.25 6.44 -0.83
CA SER A 20 1.11 6.95 -2.20
C SER A 20 2.39 7.65 -2.70
N SER A 21 3.08 8.39 -1.82
CA SER A 21 4.34 9.04 -2.16
C SER A 21 5.45 8.02 -2.42
N LEU A 22 5.55 6.98 -1.58
CA LEU A 22 6.49 5.88 -1.78
C LEU A 22 6.18 5.13 -3.08
N GLY A 23 4.91 4.91 -3.42
CA GLY A 23 4.49 4.32 -4.69
C GLY A 23 4.99 5.11 -5.90
N ASN A 24 4.89 6.44 -5.86
CA ASN A 24 5.46 7.32 -6.90
C ASN A 24 6.98 7.20 -6.99
N THR A 25 7.65 7.16 -5.84
CA THR A 25 9.11 6.96 -5.80
C THR A 25 9.52 5.61 -6.40
N ILE A 26 8.80 4.54 -6.09
CA ILE A 26 9.06 3.19 -6.65
C ILE A 26 8.86 3.19 -8.18
N LEU A 27 7.81 3.86 -8.67
CA LEU A 27 7.49 3.91 -10.10
C LEU A 27 8.31 4.95 -10.87
N GLY A 28 9.02 5.85 -10.17
CA GLY A 28 9.82 6.92 -10.77
C GLY A 28 8.99 8.02 -11.44
N ASN A 29 7.69 8.14 -11.12
CA ASN A 29 6.78 9.14 -11.67
C ASN A 29 5.58 9.41 -10.74
N ASP A 30 4.79 10.44 -11.04
CA ASP A 30 3.60 10.82 -10.27
C ASP A 30 2.35 9.98 -10.62
N ALA A 31 2.42 8.65 -10.43
CA ALA A 31 1.33 7.72 -10.75
C ALA A 31 0.13 7.78 -9.79
N PHE A 32 0.39 8.10 -8.52
CA PHE A 32 -0.59 8.22 -7.44
C PHE A 32 -0.75 9.67 -7.03
N THR A 33 -1.99 10.07 -6.74
CA THR A 33 -2.27 11.38 -6.17
C THR A 33 -1.89 11.40 -4.69
N VAL A 34 -0.87 12.18 -4.34
CA VAL A 34 -0.49 12.42 -2.95
C VAL A 34 -1.32 13.57 -2.40
N LYS A 35 -2.32 13.27 -1.54
CA LYS A 35 -3.17 14.29 -0.93
C LYS A 35 -2.75 14.54 0.51
N GLN A 36 -2.59 15.81 0.86
CA GLN A 36 -2.56 16.24 2.26
C GLN A 36 -4.03 16.28 2.74
N PHE A 37 -4.45 15.17 3.36
CA PHE A 37 -5.65 14.98 4.19
C PHE A 37 -6.72 16.08 4.09
N PHE A 38 -7.83 15.93 3.34
CA PHE A 38 -9.10 16.64 3.64
C PHE A 38 -10.35 16.15 2.88
N LYS A 39 -10.30 15.10 2.07
CA LYS A 39 -11.53 14.59 1.42
C LYS A 39 -11.70 13.09 1.57
N SER A 40 -12.88 12.74 2.07
CA SER A 40 -13.50 11.43 2.13
C SER A 40 -13.68 10.85 0.73
N GLU A 41 -12.59 10.44 0.10
CA GLU A 41 -12.66 9.52 -1.03
C GLU A 41 -12.97 8.11 -0.50
N PRO A 42 -13.68 7.27 -1.27
CA PRO A 42 -13.86 5.87 -0.93
C PRO A 42 -12.50 5.24 -0.67
N SER A 43 -12.40 4.52 0.45
CA SER A 43 -11.26 3.72 0.86
C SER A 43 -11.12 2.52 -0.08
N VAL A 44 -10.55 2.73 -1.27
CA VAL A 44 -10.29 1.67 -2.25
C VAL A 44 -8.81 1.60 -2.61
N CYS A 45 -8.32 0.37 -2.79
CA CYS A 45 -7.00 0.10 -3.35
C CYS A 45 -6.83 0.80 -4.70
N LYS A 46 -5.64 1.37 -4.93
CA LYS A 46 -5.25 1.98 -6.21
C LYS A 46 -4.09 1.18 -6.80
N VAL A 47 -4.24 0.74 -8.04
CA VAL A 47 -3.21 -0.04 -8.75
C VAL A 47 -2.56 0.82 -9.82
N ARG A 48 -1.22 0.84 -9.84
CA ARG A 48 -0.44 1.48 -10.90
C ARG A 48 0.67 0.55 -11.35
N SER A 49 0.98 0.60 -12.64
CA SER A 49 2.06 -0.21 -13.22
C SER A 49 3.01 0.65 -14.01
N GLY A 50 4.27 0.23 -14.09
CA GLY A 50 5.33 0.93 -14.81
C GLY A 50 6.48 0.00 -15.13
N PHE A 51 7.36 0.45 -16.02
CA PHE A 51 8.60 -0.24 -16.35
C PHE A 51 9.76 0.53 -15.72
N VAL A 52 10.41 -0.07 -14.72
CA VAL A 52 11.50 0.56 -13.95
C VAL A 52 12.65 -0.43 -13.85
N TYR A 53 13.88 0.03 -14.07
CA TYR A 53 15.10 -0.80 -14.05
C TYR A 53 14.93 -2.12 -14.83
N GLU A 54 14.43 -2.01 -16.07
CA GLU A 54 14.22 -3.14 -16.98
C GLU A 54 13.20 -4.19 -16.48
N ARG A 55 12.36 -3.84 -15.51
CA ARG A 55 11.37 -4.73 -14.91
C ARG A 55 9.99 -4.11 -14.92
N ASN A 56 8.99 -4.91 -15.30
CA ASN A 56 7.59 -4.56 -15.11
C ASN A 56 7.26 -4.59 -13.62
N LEU A 57 6.71 -3.50 -13.11
CA LEU A 57 6.25 -3.35 -11.73
C LEU A 57 4.77 -3.03 -11.72
N THR A 58 4.08 -3.59 -10.74
CA THR A 58 2.75 -3.18 -10.31
C THR A 58 2.83 -2.84 -8.83
N VAL A 59 2.38 -1.64 -8.48
CA VAL A 59 2.29 -1.17 -7.10
C VAL A 59 0.81 -0.99 -6.76
N VAL A 60 0.41 -1.57 -5.62
CA VAL A 60 -0.93 -1.41 -5.04
C VAL A 60 -0.80 -0.51 -3.82
N ASP A 61 -1.38 0.69 -3.91
CA ASP A 61 -1.52 1.62 -2.80
C ASP A 61 -2.85 1.32 -2.09
N THR A 62 -2.77 0.88 -0.83
CA THR A 62 -3.96 0.57 -0.04
C THR A 62 -4.42 1.79 0.75
N PRO A 63 -5.71 1.89 1.07
CA PRO A 63 -6.18 2.66 2.20
C PRO A 63 -5.40 2.40 3.50
N GLY A 64 -5.44 3.37 4.41
CA GLY A 64 -4.85 3.20 5.73
C GLY A 64 -5.81 2.48 6.67
N PHE A 65 -5.29 1.48 7.38
CA PHE A 65 -6.07 0.61 8.26
C PHE A 65 -5.54 0.57 9.71
N PHE A 66 -4.48 1.33 10.03
CA PHE A 66 -3.94 1.45 11.39
C PHE A 66 -4.55 2.65 12.14
N CYS A 67 -5.88 2.66 12.32
CA CYS A 67 -6.51 3.60 13.26
C CYS A 67 -6.70 2.90 14.62
N PRO A 68 -6.69 3.63 15.74
CA PRO A 68 -7.01 3.06 17.06
C PRO A 68 -8.39 2.42 17.17
N GLU A 69 -9.29 2.74 16.24
CA GLU A 69 -10.63 2.16 16.17
C GLU A 69 -10.74 1.02 15.15
N SER A 70 -9.65 0.68 14.46
CA SER A 70 -9.64 -0.38 13.43
C SER A 70 -9.56 -1.77 14.06
N SER A 71 -10.41 -2.67 13.60
CA SER A 71 -10.40 -4.08 14.02
C SER A 71 -9.44 -4.95 13.18
N ASP A 72 -9.01 -6.07 13.73
CA ASP A 72 -8.24 -7.10 13.00
C ASP A 72 -8.99 -7.57 11.74
N GLU A 73 -10.32 -7.55 11.78
CA GLU A 73 -11.19 -7.87 10.64
C GLU A 73 -11.05 -6.85 9.52
N GLU A 74 -10.94 -5.55 9.82
CA GLU A 74 -10.71 -4.50 8.81
C GLU A 74 -9.34 -4.67 8.14
N LEU A 75 -8.31 -5.00 8.93
CA LEU A 75 -6.99 -5.33 8.41
C LEU A 75 -7.05 -6.52 7.44
N LYS A 76 -7.72 -7.60 7.84
CA LYS A 76 -7.88 -8.80 7.01
C LYS A 76 -8.65 -8.50 5.73
N GLN A 77 -9.71 -7.69 5.80
CA GLN A 77 -10.49 -7.28 4.63
C GLN A 77 -9.65 -6.46 3.65
N GLU A 78 -8.79 -5.57 4.15
CA GLU A 78 -7.91 -4.77 3.28
C GLU A 78 -6.82 -5.65 2.63
N ILE A 79 -6.23 -6.58 3.39
CA ILE A 79 -5.29 -7.56 2.83
C ILE A 79 -6.00 -8.38 1.74
N LEU A 80 -7.19 -8.92 2.01
CA LEU A 80 -7.97 -9.68 1.03
C LEU A 80 -8.35 -8.85 -0.19
N GLY A 81 -8.83 -7.62 -0.02
CA GLY A 81 -9.14 -6.70 -1.11
C GLY A 81 -7.91 -6.35 -1.95
N SER A 82 -6.75 -6.20 -1.33
CA SER A 82 -5.49 -5.99 -2.06
C SER A 82 -5.08 -7.22 -2.88
N THR A 83 -5.40 -8.44 -2.43
CA THR A 83 -5.05 -9.67 -3.18
C THR A 83 -5.82 -9.80 -4.48
N THR A 84 -7.07 -9.32 -4.55
CA THR A 84 -7.84 -9.32 -5.80
C THR A 84 -7.25 -8.34 -6.81
N GLU A 85 -6.88 -7.15 -6.34
CA GLU A 85 -6.24 -6.11 -7.16
C GLU A 85 -4.80 -6.49 -7.59
N CYS A 86 -4.18 -7.43 -6.87
CA CYS A 86 -2.81 -7.87 -7.07
C CYS A 86 -2.69 -9.28 -7.68
N ALA A 87 -3.75 -9.80 -8.31
CA ALA A 87 -3.80 -11.16 -8.83
C ALA A 87 -2.57 -11.53 -9.72
N PRO A 88 -2.00 -12.76 -9.59
CA PRO A 88 -2.43 -13.87 -8.73
C PRO A 88 -2.09 -13.70 -7.23
N GLY A 89 -1.44 -12.61 -6.85
CA GLY A 89 -1.06 -12.29 -5.47
C GLY A 89 0.20 -11.41 -5.44
N PRO A 90 0.43 -10.66 -4.36
CA PRO A 90 1.65 -9.86 -4.21
C PRO A 90 2.89 -10.74 -4.06
N HIS A 91 4.03 -10.23 -4.53
CA HIS A 91 5.34 -10.82 -4.24
C HIS A 91 5.92 -10.28 -2.95
N ALA A 92 5.57 -9.05 -2.59
CA ALA A 92 6.00 -8.40 -1.37
C ALA A 92 4.91 -7.48 -0.84
N PHE A 93 4.77 -7.47 0.49
CA PHE A 93 4.09 -6.43 1.22
C PHE A 93 5.14 -5.50 1.81
N LEU A 94 4.99 -4.19 1.62
CA LEU A 94 5.83 -3.18 2.25
C LEU A 94 5.03 -2.46 3.32
N LEU A 95 5.42 -2.66 4.58
CA LEU A 95 4.86 -1.95 5.73
C LEU A 95 5.55 -0.59 5.85
N VAL A 96 4.78 0.49 5.77
CA VAL A 96 5.26 1.87 5.75
C VAL A 96 4.93 2.53 7.07
N PHE A 97 5.96 3.00 7.76
CA PHE A 97 5.89 3.67 9.05
C PHE A 97 6.46 5.08 8.94
N LYS A 98 5.95 6.02 9.74
CA LYS A 98 6.54 7.36 9.84
C LYS A 98 7.53 7.37 11.01
N ILE A 99 8.80 7.68 10.76
CA ILE A 99 9.91 7.64 11.76
C ILE A 99 9.60 8.47 13.02
N GLU A 100 8.86 9.57 12.89
CA GLU A 100 8.50 10.42 14.03
C GLU A 100 7.36 9.86 14.90
N LYS A 101 6.65 8.84 14.43
CA LYS A 101 5.42 8.31 15.04
C LYS A 101 5.38 6.80 14.91
N PHE A 102 6.28 6.10 15.59
CA PHE A 102 6.13 4.65 15.77
C PHE A 102 5.08 4.41 16.86
N THR A 103 3.92 3.87 16.50
CA THR A 103 2.81 3.62 17.45
C THR A 103 2.86 2.20 18.02
N GLU A 104 2.24 1.98 19.19
CA GLU A 104 2.14 0.64 19.78
C GLU A 104 1.52 -0.39 18.82
N GLN A 105 0.58 0.03 17.97
CA GLN A 105 -0.02 -0.79 16.92
C GLN A 105 0.96 -1.20 15.82
N GLU A 106 1.89 -0.30 15.47
CA GLU A 106 2.94 -0.57 14.51
C GLU A 106 3.97 -1.55 15.10
N GLU A 107 4.23 -1.47 16.40
CA GLU A 107 5.06 -2.44 17.14
C GLU A 107 4.42 -3.83 17.23
N GLU A 108 3.10 -3.90 17.46
CA GLU A 108 2.36 -5.17 17.55
C GLU A 108 2.41 -5.98 16.24
N VAL A 109 2.40 -5.32 15.08
CA VAL A 109 2.52 -5.99 13.77
C VAL A 109 3.92 -6.57 13.53
N ILE A 110 4.96 -6.02 14.15
CA ILE A 110 6.34 -6.50 13.98
C ILE A 110 6.67 -7.59 15.02
N THR A 111 6.10 -7.49 16.23
CA THR A 111 6.48 -8.33 17.37
C THR A 111 5.66 -9.62 17.51
N ARG A 112 4.60 -9.78 16.73
CA ARG A 112 3.83 -11.03 16.62
C ARG A 112 4.13 -11.79 15.33
#